data_AF-A0A1X0NIT6-F1
#
_entry.id   AF-A0A1X0NIT6-F1
#
_cell.length_a   1.000
_cell.length_b   1.000
_cell.length_c   1.000
_cell.angle_alpha   90.00
_cell.angle_beta   90.00
_cell.angle_gamma   90.00
#
_symmetry.space_group_name_H-M   'P 1'
#
loop_
_entity.id
_entity.type
_entity.pdbx_description
1 polymer ?
#
loop_
_entity_poly.entity_id
_entity_poly.type
_entity_poly.pdbx_seq_one_letter_code
_entity_poly.pdbx_strand_id
1 'polypeptide(L)'
;IAAAFIYIANRIEFGVSSSPYSLYNLADPLCSLLFAVVTLNMTRPLISDLLGILMESTPPGVDYNALNNALLSIDGVVSVHDLHVWSLSADYTALSVHLVADNAELALRKAQYVCE
;
A
#
# COMPACT_ATOMS: atom_id res chain seq x y z
N ILE A 1 22.75 11.81 1.30
CA ILE A 1 23.40 11.95 2.63
C ILE A 1 24.58 10.98 2.74
N ALA A 2 24.37 9.66 2.62
CA ALA A 2 25.46 8.66 2.69
C ALA A 2 26.59 8.90 1.67
N ALA A 3 26.28 9.09 0.38
CA ALA A 3 27.31 9.34 -0.64
C ALA A 3 28.12 10.63 -0.40
N ALA A 4 27.47 11.69 0.10
CA ALA A 4 28.15 12.94 0.46
C ALA A 4 29.02 12.76 1.71
N PHE A 5 28.54 12.02 2.70
CA PHE A 5 29.28 11.70 3.91
C PHE A 5 30.54 10.88 3.60
N ILE A 6 30.45 9.85 2.74
CA ILE A 6 31.59 9.02 2.38
C ILE A 6 32.61 9.82 1.55
N TYR A 7 32.16 10.65 0.61
CA TYR A 7 33.05 11.53 -0.15
C TYR A 7 33.80 12.53 0.73
N ILE A 8 33.13 13.12 1.73
CA ILE A 8 33.72 14.09 2.66
C ILE A 8 34.64 13.36 3.66
N ALA A 9 34.24 12.21 4.20
CA ALA A 9 35.06 11.41 5.12
C ALA A 9 36.35 10.94 4.44
N ASN A 10 36.26 10.41 3.22
CA ASN A 10 37.43 10.01 2.43
C ASN A 10 38.37 11.22 2.16
N ARG A 11 37.82 12.42 1.93
CA ARG A 11 38.60 13.65 1.79
C ARG A 11 39.31 14.05 3.10
N ILE A 12 38.67 13.88 4.26
CA ILE A 12 39.21 14.24 5.58
C ILE A 12 40.33 13.27 5.99
N GLU A 13 40.19 11.98 5.70
CA GLU A 13 41.05 10.93 6.25
C GLU A 13 42.36 10.73 5.47
N PHE A 14 42.35 10.89 4.15
CA PHE A 14 43.55 10.67 3.34
C PHE A 14 44.34 11.94 2.99
N GLY A 15 43.81 13.15 3.20
CA GLY A 15 44.55 14.42 3.11
C GLY A 15 45.16 14.78 1.73
N VAL A 16 45.19 13.86 0.77
CA VAL A 16 45.72 14.04 -0.58
C VAL A 16 44.71 13.64 -1.63
N SER A 17 44.65 14.42 -2.71
CA SER A 17 44.05 14.00 -3.96
C SER A 17 44.92 12.91 -4.55
N SER A 18 44.49 11.65 -4.49
CA SER A 18 45.01 10.58 -5.35
C SER A 18 44.67 10.90 -6.80
N SER A 19 45.28 11.92 -7.41
CA SER A 19 44.84 12.56 -8.66
C SER A 19 43.37 13.03 -8.64
N PRO A 20 43.04 14.27 -9.06
CA PRO A 20 41.66 14.74 -9.13
C PRO A 20 40.77 13.89 -10.08
N TYR A 21 41.35 12.94 -10.81
CA TYR A 21 40.70 12.05 -11.77
C TYR A 21 40.73 10.56 -11.39
N SER A 22 41.09 10.18 -10.16
CA SER A 22 41.07 8.76 -9.77
C SER A 22 39.64 8.24 -9.63
N LEU A 23 39.27 7.37 -10.56
CA LEU A 23 37.99 6.65 -10.62
C LEU A 23 37.66 5.92 -9.30
N TYR A 24 38.67 5.52 -8.52
CA TYR A 24 38.49 4.82 -7.25
C TYR A 24 37.79 5.68 -6.18
N ASN A 25 38.01 7.00 -6.17
CA ASN A 25 37.35 7.90 -5.21
C ASN A 25 35.87 8.16 -5.54
N LEU A 26 35.45 7.94 -6.80
CA LEU A 26 34.05 8.07 -7.23
C LEU A 26 33.31 6.72 -7.25
N ALA A 27 34.03 5.60 -7.19
CA ALA A 27 33.44 4.27 -7.27
C ALA A 27 32.40 4.03 -6.16
N ASP A 28 32.71 4.42 -4.94
CA ASP A 28 31.82 4.19 -3.79
C ASP A 28 30.54 5.07 -3.81
N PRO A 29 30.62 6.39 -4.06
CA PRO A 29 29.42 7.20 -4.29
C PRO A 29 28.54 6.73 -5.46
N LEU A 30 29.15 6.29 -6.57
CA LEU A 30 28.42 5.75 -7.72
C LEU A 30 27.71 4.44 -7.38
N CYS A 31 28.39 3.54 -6.66
CA CYS A 31 27.83 2.30 -6.17
C CYS A 31 26.63 2.56 -5.23
N SER A 32 26.79 3.47 -4.28
CA SER A 32 25.72 3.89 -3.36
C SER A 32 24.51 4.48 -4.09
N LEU A 33 24.74 5.30 -5.12
CA LEU A 33 23.66 5.86 -5.95
C LEU A 33 22.94 4.77 -6.74
N LEU A 34 23.67 3.83 -7.33
CA LEU A 34 23.10 2.69 -8.04
C LEU A 34 22.21 1.86 -7.12
N PHE A 35 22.70 1.51 -5.93
CA PHE A 35 21.91 0.78 -4.94
C PHE A 35 20.67 1.56 -4.52
N ALA A 36 20.78 2.87 -4.28
CA ALA A 36 19.61 3.69 -3.94
C ALA A 36 18.53 3.65 -5.04
N VAL A 37 18.91 3.70 -6.31
CA VAL A 37 17.98 3.61 -7.45
C VAL A 37 17.35 2.21 -7.53
N VAL A 38 18.13 1.15 -7.34
CA VAL A 38 17.62 -0.23 -7.33
C VAL A 38 16.63 -0.42 -6.18
N THR A 39 16.99 0.00 -4.97
CA THR A 39 16.11 -0.07 -3.79
C THR A 39 14.82 0.73 -4.03
N LEU A 40 14.90 1.95 -4.58
CA LEU A 40 13.72 2.75 -4.86
C LEU A 40 12.78 2.07 -5.87
N ASN A 41 13.31 1.42 -6.90
CA ASN A 41 12.49 0.68 -7.86
C ASN A 41 11.81 -0.53 -7.20
N MET A 42 12.51 -1.23 -6.31
CA MET A 42 11.96 -2.38 -5.58
C MET A 42 10.88 -1.97 -4.55
N THR A 43 11.00 -0.80 -3.93
CA THR A 43 10.05 -0.34 -2.89
C THR A 43 8.84 0.43 -3.44
N ARG A 44 8.83 0.83 -4.71
CA ARG A 44 7.67 1.47 -5.37
C ARG A 44 6.33 0.76 -5.14
N PRO A 45 6.17 -0.55 -5.41
CA PRO A 45 4.89 -1.23 -5.20
C PRO A 45 4.47 -1.18 -3.73
N LEU A 46 5.39 -1.44 -2.80
CA LEU A 46 5.12 -1.39 -1.37
C LEU A 46 4.63 -0.01 -0.91
N ILE A 47 5.24 1.07 -1.40
CA ILE A 47 4.78 2.43 -1.08
C ILE A 47 3.36 2.66 -1.60
N SER A 48 3.05 2.20 -2.82
CA SER A 48 1.71 2.30 -3.38
C SER A 48 0.68 1.54 -2.55
N ASP A 49 1.02 0.35 -2.08
CA ASP A 49 0.13 -0.47 -1.24
C ASP A 49 -0.12 0.20 0.11
N LEU A 50 0.93 0.73 0.74
CA LEU A 50 0.83 1.46 2.00
C LEU A 50 0.00 2.73 1.86
N LEU A 51 0.17 3.48 0.76
CA LEU A 51 -0.66 4.64 0.46
C LEU A 51 -2.11 4.23 0.18
N GLY A 52 -2.33 3.10 -0.48
CA GLY A 52 -3.68 2.54 -0.70
C GLY A 52 -4.40 2.26 0.61
N ILE A 53 -3.72 1.63 1.57
CA ILE A 53 -4.26 1.38 2.92
C ILE A 53 -4.53 2.71 3.64
N LEU A 54 -3.57 3.65 3.64
CA LEU A 54 -3.72 4.94 4.32
C LEU A 54 -4.85 5.80 3.73
N MET A 55 -5.07 5.71 2.43
CA MET A 55 -6.15 6.41 1.73
C MET A 55 -7.50 5.69 1.83
N GLU A 56 -7.59 4.60 2.60
CA GLU A 56 -8.78 3.73 2.68
C GLU A 56 -9.27 3.31 1.29
N SER A 57 -8.33 3.08 0.37
CA SER A 57 -8.64 2.67 -1.00
C SER A 57 -9.34 1.31 -0.99
N THR A 58 -10.22 1.12 -1.97
CA THR A 58 -10.89 -0.16 -2.19
C THR A 58 -9.84 -1.26 -2.45
N PRO A 59 -9.90 -2.40 -1.74
CA PRO A 59 -8.92 -3.45 -1.87
C PRO A 59 -8.89 -4.02 -3.30
N PRO A 60 -7.70 -4.30 -3.85
CA PRO A 60 -7.58 -4.93 -5.15
C PRO A 60 -8.16 -6.35 -5.09
N GLY A 61 -9.24 -6.61 -5.84
CA GLY A 61 -9.89 -7.93 -5.90
C GLY A 61 -11.33 -7.96 -5.38
N VAL A 62 -11.83 -6.88 -4.77
CA VAL A 62 -13.26 -6.78 -4.42
C VAL A 62 -14.06 -6.31 -5.63
N ASP A 63 -14.95 -7.16 -6.15
CA ASP A 63 -15.94 -6.77 -7.16
C ASP A 63 -17.17 -6.17 -6.47
N TYR A 64 -17.31 -4.85 -6.61
CA TYR A 64 -18.44 -4.09 -6.08
C TYR A 64 -19.80 -4.69 -6.50
N ASN A 65 -19.94 -5.10 -7.77
CA ASN A 65 -21.21 -5.63 -8.27
C ASN A 65 -21.50 -7.01 -7.70
N ALA A 66 -20.49 -7.87 -7.56
CA ALA A 66 -20.65 -9.17 -6.96
C ALA A 66 -21.09 -9.05 -5.50
N LEU A 67 -20.47 -8.14 -4.74
CA LEU A 67 -20.82 -7.89 -3.33
C LEU A 67 -22.22 -7.31 -3.19
N ASN A 68 -22.58 -6.33 -4.02
CA ASN A 68 -23.92 -5.75 -4.04
C ASN A 68 -25.00 -6.79 -4.36
N ASN A 69 -24.76 -7.64 -5.37
CA ASN A 69 -25.68 -8.73 -5.73
C ASN A 69 -25.77 -9.79 -4.62
N ALA A 70 -24.66 -10.12 -3.96
CA ALA A 70 -24.68 -11.04 -2.82
C ALA A 70 -25.53 -10.50 -1.67
N LEU A 71 -25.39 -9.21 -1.33
CA LEU A 71 -26.20 -8.56 -0.30
C LEU A 71 -27.69 -8.45 -0.71
N LEU A 72 -28.00 -8.17 -1.97
CA LEU A 72 -29.37 -8.15 -2.49
C LEU A 72 -30.01 -9.54 -2.55
N SER A 73 -29.21 -10.61 -2.66
CA SER A 73 -29.72 -11.99 -2.65
C SER A 73 -30.18 -12.46 -1.28
N ILE A 74 -29.91 -11.68 -0.22
CA ILE A 74 -30.35 -11.99 1.14
C ILE A 74 -31.86 -11.78 1.23
N ASP A 75 -32.56 -12.88 1.50
CA ASP A 75 -34.01 -12.88 1.70
C ASP A 75 -34.43 -11.92 2.83
N GLY A 76 -35.25 -10.94 2.47
CA GLY A 76 -35.69 -9.83 3.31
C GLY A 76 -35.01 -8.48 3.01
N VAL A 77 -33.97 -8.41 2.17
CA VAL A 77 -33.34 -7.15 1.75
C VAL A 77 -34.11 -6.55 0.57
N VAL A 78 -34.57 -5.31 0.75
CA VAL A 78 -35.31 -4.52 -0.25
C VAL A 78 -34.36 -3.66 -1.07
N SER A 79 -33.33 -3.09 -0.43
CA SER A 79 -32.35 -2.25 -1.11
C SER A 79 -31.02 -2.16 -0.36
N VAL A 80 -29.95 -1.87 -1.11
CA VAL A 80 -28.58 -1.68 -0.61
C VAL A 80 -28.09 -0.30 -1.04
N HIS A 81 -27.62 0.48 -0.08
CA HIS A 81 -27.10 1.83 -0.29
C HIS A 81 -25.76 2.04 0.42
N ASP A 82 -25.01 3.03 -0.05
CA ASP A 82 -23.75 3.48 0.58
C ASP A 82 -22.75 2.35 0.89
N LEU A 83 -22.68 1.33 0.02
CA LEU A 83 -21.70 0.26 0.14
C LEU A 83 -20.29 0.84 -0.09
N HIS A 84 -19.47 0.84 0.95
CA HIS A 84 -18.09 1.28 0.93
C HIS A 84 -17.21 0.15 1.45
N VAL A 85 -16.11 -0.13 0.76
CA VAL A 85 -15.16 -1.19 1.12
C VAL A 85 -13.77 -0.58 1.16
N TRP A 86 -13.05 -0.83 2.25
CA TRP A 86 -11.71 -0.32 2.51
C TRP A 86 -10.81 -1.44 3.02
N SER A 87 -9.51 -1.33 2.72
CA SER A 87 -8.48 -2.19 3.30
C SER A 87 -7.90 -1.48 4.53
N LEU A 88 -8.03 -2.08 5.72
CA LEU A 88 -7.43 -1.57 6.96
C LEU A 88 -5.98 -2.05 7.12
N SER A 89 -5.67 -3.23 6.57
CA SER A 89 -4.33 -3.80 6.49
C SER A 89 -4.25 -4.76 5.29
N ALA A 90 -3.05 -5.24 4.97
CA ALA A 90 -2.82 -6.17 3.85
C ALA A 90 -3.74 -7.41 3.90
N ASP A 91 -4.11 -7.87 5.10
CA ASP A 91 -4.93 -9.07 5.31
C ASP A 91 -6.33 -8.76 5.88
N TYR A 92 -6.64 -7.48 6.16
CA TYR A 92 -7.91 -7.09 6.77
C TYR A 92 -8.65 -6.10 5.88
N THR A 93 -9.76 -6.57 5.33
CA THR A 93 -10.73 -5.75 4.58
C THR A 93 -11.92 -5.49 5.47
N ALA A 94 -12.39 -4.26 5.48
CA ALA A 94 -13.62 -3.88 6.17
C ALA A 94 -14.56 -3.16 5.19
N LEU A 95 -15.84 -3.23 5.49
CA LEU A 95 -16.88 -2.62 4.68
C LEU A 95 -17.95 -1.98 5.57
N SER A 96 -18.64 -0.99 5.03
CA SER A 96 -19.86 -0.44 5.61
C SER A 96 -20.92 -0.35 4.53
N VAL A 97 -22.16 -0.63 4.92
CA VAL A 97 -23.30 -0.65 3.99
C VAL A 97 -24.59 -0.35 4.74
N HIS A 98 -25.49 0.35 4.07
CA HIS A 98 -26.85 0.57 4.54
C HIS A 98 -27.81 -0.41 3.84
N LEU A 99 -28.40 -1.31 4.63
CA LEU A 99 -29.38 -2.28 4.16
C LEU A 99 -30.79 -1.82 4.55
N VAL A 100 -31.69 -1.77 3.58
CA VAL A 100 -33.13 -1.62 3.81
C VAL A 100 -33.74 -3.02 3.76
N ALA A 101 -34.37 -3.46 4.84
CA ALA A 101 -34.92 -4.79 4.95
C ALA A 101 -36.27 -4.80 5.70
N ASP A 102 -37.15 -5.71 5.32
CA ASP A 102 -38.45 -5.91 5.98
C ASP A 102 -38.28 -6.47 7.40
N ASN A 103 -37.26 -7.30 7.58
CA ASN A 103 -36.85 -7.83 8.89
C ASN A 103 -35.35 -7.53 9.11
N ALA A 104 -35.09 -6.45 9.85
CA ALA A 104 -33.73 -5.99 10.12
C ALA A 104 -32.86 -7.02 10.86
N GLU A 105 -33.42 -7.77 11.81
CA GLU A 105 -32.63 -8.74 12.61
C GLU A 105 -32.18 -9.94 11.77
N LEU A 106 -33.08 -10.45 10.92
CA LEU A 106 -32.76 -11.56 10.01
C LEU A 106 -31.73 -11.13 8.95
N ALA A 107 -31.92 -9.93 8.37
CA ALA A 107 -31.03 -9.38 7.37
C ALA A 107 -29.62 -9.13 7.92
N LEU A 108 -29.51 -8.56 9.14
CA LEU A 108 -28.22 -8.34 9.79
C LEU A 108 -27.46 -9.64 10.05
N ARG A 109 -28.13 -10.68 10.57
CA ARG A 109 -27.51 -12.00 10.80
C ARG A 109 -27.01 -12.65 9.52
N LYS A 110 -27.80 -12.60 8.45
CA LYS A 110 -27.41 -13.16 7.14
C LYS A 110 -26.29 -12.34 6.50
N ALA A 111 -26.33 -11.02 6.60
CA ALA A 111 -25.27 -10.16 6.08
C ALA A 111 -23.94 -10.41 6.80
N GLN A 112 -23.96 -10.59 8.13
CA GLN A 112 -22.77 -10.99 8.89
C GLN A 112 -22.20 -12.31 8.41
N TYR A 113 -23.04 -13.32 8.15
CA TYR A 113 -22.62 -14.62 7.64
C TYR A 113 -22.02 -14.55 6.22
N VAL A 114 -22.49 -13.64 5.37
CA VAL A 114 -21.97 -13.44 4.01
C VAL A 114 -20.63 -12.69 4.00
N CYS A 115 -20.35 -11.90 5.05
CA CYS A 115 -19.15 -11.08 5.15
C CYS A 115 -18.01 -11.71 5.98
N GLU A 116 -18.26 -12.85 6.66
CA GLU A 116 -17.23 -13.73 7.25
C GLU A 116 -16.59 -14.64 6.19
#